data_AF-A0A3D4QXY7-F1
#
_entry.id   AF-A0A3D4QXY7-F1
#
_cell.length_a   1.000
_cell.length_b   1.000
_cell.length_c   1.000
_cell.angle_alpha   90.00
_cell.angle_beta   90.00
_cell.angle_gamma   90.00
#
_symmetry.space_group_name_H-M   'P 1'
#
loop_
_entity.id
_entity.type
_entity.pdbx_description
1 polymer ?
#
loop_
_entity_poly.entity_id
_entity_poly.type
_entity_poly.pdbx_seq_one_letter_code
_entity_poly.pdbx_strand_id
1 'polypeptide(L)'
;MNKKKKRQTDDFVDDGRVIANMNIDGMPRTIVKRKAFDEFGKTKEKKDSIKLTRKEQWNLFFGTVASHVVIAVALFGSLALFILFCTKVWFK
;
A
#
# COMPACT_ATOMS: atom_id res chain seq x y z
N MET A 1 -25.03 -63.26 12.99
CA MET A 1 -24.36 -62.14 13.68
C MET A 1 -23.66 -61.28 12.62
N ASN A 2 -24.31 -60.23 12.11
CA ASN A 2 -23.80 -59.44 10.98
C ASN A 2 -22.88 -58.31 11.46
N LYS A 3 -21.57 -58.39 11.16
CA LYS A 3 -20.61 -57.31 11.42
C LYS A 3 -20.78 -56.21 10.37
N LYS A 4 -21.31 -55.05 10.76
CA LYS A 4 -21.33 -53.84 9.93
C LYS A 4 -19.88 -53.37 9.71
N LYS A 5 -19.43 -53.29 8.45
CA LYS A 5 -18.16 -52.64 8.07
C LYS A 5 -18.27 -51.14 8.43
N LYS A 6 -17.49 -50.69 9.41
CA LYS A 6 -17.26 -49.25 9.64
C LYS A 6 -16.49 -48.69 8.44
N ARG A 7 -16.99 -47.63 7.83
CA ARG A 7 -16.25 -46.85 6.81
C ARG A 7 -15.05 -46.21 7.52
N GLN A 8 -13.84 -46.44 7.02
CA GLN A 8 -12.68 -45.68 7.44
C GLN A 8 -12.92 -44.23 7.04
N THR A 9 -13.05 -43.35 8.02
CA THR A 9 -12.86 -41.93 7.82
C THR A 9 -11.37 -41.72 7.88
N ASP A 10 -10.75 -41.42 6.73
CA ASP A 10 -9.36 -40.96 6.73
C ASP A 10 -9.31 -39.71 7.61
N ASP A 11 -8.53 -39.77 8.69
CA ASP A 11 -8.33 -38.64 9.59
C ASP A 11 -7.77 -37.49 8.75
N PHE A 12 -8.56 -36.43 8.59
CA PHE A 12 -8.17 -35.28 7.79
C PHE A 12 -7.03 -34.57 8.52
N VAL A 13 -5.79 -34.88 8.14
CA VAL A 13 -4.60 -34.16 8.62
C VAL A 13 -4.50 -32.86 7.84
N ASP A 14 -4.80 -31.75 8.50
CA ASP A 14 -4.61 -30.41 7.93
C ASP A 14 -3.10 -30.10 7.86
N ASP A 15 -2.47 -30.52 6.76
CA ASP A 15 -1.04 -30.30 6.46
C ASP A 15 -0.70 -28.80 6.27
N GLY A 16 -1.64 -27.88 6.51
CA GLY A 16 -1.48 -26.44 6.29
C GLY A 16 -1.30 -26.08 4.81
N ARG A 17 -1.52 -27.03 3.91
CA ARG A 17 -1.44 -26.87 2.46
C ARG A 17 -2.68 -26.17 1.95
N VAL A 18 -2.48 -25.16 1.11
CA VAL A 18 -3.58 -24.48 0.42
C VAL A 18 -3.88 -25.26 -0.85
N ILE A 19 -4.98 -26.01 -0.86
CA ILE A 19 -5.40 -26.82 -2.02
C ILE A 19 -5.94 -25.93 -3.15
N ALA A 20 -6.55 -24.80 -2.79
CA ALA A 20 -7.05 -23.81 -3.74
C ALA A 20 -6.76 -22.39 -3.21
N ASN A 21 -5.92 -21.65 -3.94
CA ASN A 21 -5.58 -20.28 -3.60
C ASN A 21 -6.68 -19.33 -4.07
N MET A 22 -7.45 -18.78 -3.13
CA MET A 22 -8.52 -17.81 -3.39
C MET A 22 -8.07 -16.35 -3.20
N ASN A 23 -6.77 -16.05 -3.33
CA ASN A 23 -6.28 -14.68 -3.25
C ASN A 23 -6.76 -13.88 -4.48
N ILE A 24 -7.70 -12.97 -4.26
CA ILE A 24 -8.21 -12.03 -5.26
C ILE A 24 -7.47 -10.69 -5.12
N ASP A 25 -7.18 -10.03 -6.24
CA ASP A 25 -6.55 -8.71 -6.23
C ASP A 25 -7.44 -7.66 -5.53
N GLY A 26 -6.84 -6.83 -4.67
CA GLY A 26 -7.55 -5.84 -3.85
C GLY A 26 -8.13 -6.33 -2.51
N MET A 27 -8.07 -7.63 -2.17
CA MET A 27 -8.52 -8.12 -0.87
C MET A 27 -7.45 -7.93 0.22
N PRO A 28 -7.78 -7.35 1.40
CA PRO A 28 -6.81 -7.22 2.49
C PRO A 28 -6.38 -8.61 2.94
N ARG A 29 -5.07 -8.89 2.80
CA ARG A 29 -4.51 -10.15 3.25
C ARG A 29 -4.68 -10.27 4.74
N THR A 30 -5.35 -11.34 5.17
CA THR A 30 -5.38 -11.76 6.57
C THR A 30 -3.95 -11.82 7.11
N ILE A 31 -3.76 -11.25 8.31
CA ILE A 31 -2.45 -11.05 8.98
C ILE A 31 -1.68 -12.37 9.18
N VAL A 32 -2.38 -13.50 9.12
CA VAL A 32 -1.80 -14.83 9.11
C VAL A 32 -1.17 -15.10 7.73
N LYS A 33 0.12 -14.77 7.60
CA LYS A 33 0.97 -15.19 6.47
C LYS A 33 1.12 -16.72 6.48
N ARG A 34 0.11 -17.46 6.01
CA ARG A 34 0.32 -18.85 5.62
C ARG A 34 1.18 -18.83 4.36
N LYS A 35 2.37 -19.44 4.44
CA LYS A 35 3.24 -19.58 3.27
C LYS A 35 2.53 -20.53 2.32
N ALA A 36 1.90 -20.01 1.28
CA ALA A 36 1.44 -20.81 0.16
C ALA A 36 2.69 -21.43 -0.50
N PHE A 37 3.03 -22.64 -0.07
CA PHE A 37 3.93 -23.50 -0.83
C PHE A 37 3.08 -24.11 -1.93
N ASP A 38 2.93 -23.38 -3.04
CA ASP A 38 2.43 -23.98 -4.27
C ASP A 38 3.49 -24.98 -4.74
N GLU A 39 3.07 -26.23 -4.97
CA GLU A 39 3.91 -27.37 -5.38
C GLU A 39 4.67 -27.13 -6.71
N PHE A 40 4.38 -26.00 -7.38
CA PHE A 40 4.95 -25.58 -8.67
C PHE A 40 5.94 -24.40 -8.62
N GLY A 41 6.38 -23.99 -7.42
CA GLY A 41 7.52 -23.08 -7.28
C GLY A 41 7.13 -21.60 -7.28
N LYS A 42 7.54 -20.95 -6.20
CA LYS A 42 7.65 -19.49 -5.96
C LYS A 42 7.05 -18.60 -7.05
N THR A 43 5.72 -18.42 -7.03
CA THR A 43 5.09 -17.28 -7.69
C THR A 43 5.49 -16.03 -6.90
N LYS A 44 6.64 -15.44 -7.25
CA LYS A 44 6.96 -14.09 -6.81
C LYS A 44 5.79 -13.24 -7.26
N GLU A 45 5.05 -12.72 -6.30
CA GLU A 45 4.01 -11.75 -6.60
C GLU A 45 4.66 -10.60 -7.34
N LYS A 46 4.39 -10.53 -8.63
CA LYS A 46 4.64 -9.33 -9.39
C LYS A 46 3.70 -8.32 -8.75
N LYS A 47 4.25 -7.46 -7.88
CA LYS A 47 3.61 -6.20 -7.57
C LYS A 47 3.46 -5.53 -8.92
N ASP A 48 2.27 -5.60 -9.50
CA ASP A 48 1.95 -4.83 -10.68
C ASP A 48 2.17 -3.38 -10.27
N SER A 49 3.29 -2.83 -10.72
CA SER A 49 3.59 -1.44 -10.47
C SER A 49 2.48 -0.69 -11.20
N ILE A 50 1.60 -0.06 -10.43
CA ILE A 50 0.53 0.79 -10.97
C ILE A 50 1.22 1.80 -11.89
N LYS A 51 1.16 1.52 -13.19
CA LYS A 51 1.91 2.26 -14.19
C LYS A 51 1.07 3.47 -14.54
N LEU A 52 1.19 4.51 -13.71
CA LEU A 52 0.48 5.77 -13.89
C LEU A 52 0.76 6.30 -15.29
N THR A 53 -0.30 6.71 -15.98
CA THR A 53 -0.18 7.41 -17.26
C THR A 53 0.53 8.74 -17.03
N ARG A 54 1.32 9.21 -18.00
CA ARG A 54 2.04 10.50 -17.89
C ARG A 54 1.15 11.64 -17.40
N LYS A 55 -0.10 11.72 -17.88
CA LYS A 55 -1.09 12.73 -17.46
C LYS A 55 -1.42 12.65 -15.96
N GLU A 56 -1.57 11.45 -15.41
CA GLU A 56 -1.86 11.23 -13.99
C GLU A 56 -0.66 11.60 -13.11
N GLN A 57 0.56 11.32 -13.59
CA GLN A 57 1.78 11.74 -12.91
C GLN A 57 1.90 13.26 -12.80
N TRP A 58 1.57 13.99 -13.87
CA TRP A 58 1.55 15.45 -13.85
C TRP A 58 0.51 15.99 -12.88
N ASN A 59 -0.71 15.44 -12.87
CA ASN A 59 -1.74 15.87 -11.92
C ASN A 59 -1.32 15.64 -10.47
N LEU A 60 -0.73 14.47 -10.16
CA LEU A 60 -0.21 14.18 -8.82
C LEU A 60 0.93 15.13 -8.42
N PHE A 61 1.84 15.39 -9.36
CA PHE A 61 2.96 16.30 -9.17
C PHE A 61 2.48 17.73 -8.88
N PHE A 62 1.59 18.27 -9.70
CA PHE A 62 1.05 19.63 -9.50
C PHE A 62 0.27 19.74 -8.19
N GLY A 63 -0.49 18.72 -7.80
CA GLY A 63 -1.18 18.72 -6.49
C GLY A 63 -0.20 18.79 -5.33
N THR A 64 0.88 18.00 -5.40
CA THR A 64 1.92 18.00 -4.36
C THR A 64 2.67 19.33 -4.33
N VAL A 65 3.10 19.84 -5.49
CA VAL A 65 3.82 21.11 -5.60
C VAL A 65 2.97 22.28 -5.11
N ALA A 66 1.69 22.35 -5.49
CA ALA A 66 0.80 23.43 -5.09
C ALA A 66 0.69 23.54 -3.56
N SER A 67 0.57 22.41 -2.86
CA SER A 67 0.51 22.42 -1.38
C SER A 67 1.78 22.99 -0.73
N HIS A 68 2.96 22.69 -1.27
CA HIS A 68 4.23 23.18 -0.75
C HIS A 68 4.46 24.65 -1.10
N VAL A 69 4.02 25.09 -2.28
CA VAL A 69 4.13 26.49 -2.72
C VAL A 69 3.37 27.42 -1.77
N VAL A 70 2.18 27.03 -1.31
CA VAL A 70 1.41 27.85 -0.35
C VAL A 70 2.20 28.07 0.95
N ILE A 71 2.80 27.00 1.49
CA ILE A 71 3.61 27.06 2.71
C ILE A 71 4.84 27.95 2.48
N ALA A 72 5.54 27.77 1.36
CA ALA A 72 6.70 28.57 0.99
C ALA A 72 6.35 30.06 0.90
N VAL A 73 5.26 30.41 0.22
CA VAL A 73 4.80 31.80 0.09
C VAL A 73 4.45 32.41 1.44
N ALA A 74 3.81 31.66 2.34
CA ALA A 74 3.51 32.16 3.69
C ALA A 74 4.79 32.46 4.49
N LEU A 75 5.76 31.54 4.50
CA LEU A 75 7.01 31.70 5.22
C LEU A 75 7.87 32.82 4.64
N PHE A 76 8.17 32.76 3.34
CA PHE A 76 9.00 33.79 2.69
C PHE A 76 8.28 35.14 2.61
N GLY A 77 6.97 35.15 2.43
CA GLY A 77 6.17 36.37 2.43
C GLY A 77 6.16 37.07 3.79
N SER A 78 5.96 36.32 4.88
CA SER A 78 6.04 36.87 6.24
C SER A 78 7.44 37.39 6.57
N LEU A 79 8.48 36.66 6.20
CA LEU A 79 9.87 37.06 6.41
C LEU A 79 10.23 38.31 5.58
N ALA A 80 9.81 38.37 4.32
CA ALA A 80 10.01 39.54 3.47
C ALA A 80 9.29 40.77 4.01
N LEU A 81 8.04 40.62 4.47
CA LEU A 81 7.30 41.70 5.15
C LEU A 81 8.00 42.14 6.43
N PHE A 82 8.54 41.21 7.21
CA PHE A 82 9.29 41.52 8.42
C PHE A 82 10.57 42.32 8.12
N ILE A 83 11.37 41.90 7.13
CA ILE A 83 12.57 42.64 6.70
C ILE A 83 12.19 44.04 6.19
N LEU A 84 11.13 44.14 5.38
CA LEU A 84 10.66 45.41 4.85
C LEU A 84 10.22 46.34 5.99
N PHE A 85 9.50 45.81 6.98
CA PHE A 85 9.12 46.55 8.19
C PHE A 85 10.35 47.03 8.97
N CYS A 86 11.32 46.15 9.22
CA CYS A 86 12.56 46.51 9.91
C CYS A 86 13.30 47.64 9.20
N THR A 87 13.43 47.59 7.87
CA THR A 87 14.19 48.58 7.10
C THR A 87 13.46 49.91 6.89
N LYS A 88 12.13 49.90 6.73
CA LYS A 88 11.36 51.11 6.37
C LYS A 88 10.67 51.78 7.55
N VAL A 89 10.37 51.04 8.60
CA VAL A 89 9.62 51.54 9.77
C VAL A 89 10.51 51.59 11.01
N TRP A 90 11.23 50.50 11.33
CA TRP A 90 11.98 50.42 12.59
C TRP A 90 13.34 51.14 12.54
N PHE A 91 14.19 50.84 11.55
CA PHE A 91 15.56 51.36 11.46
C PHE A 91 15.66 52.67 10.64
N LYS A 92 14.56 53.41 10.53
CA LYS A 92 14.55 54.73 9.90
C LYS A 92 14.84 55.82 10.92
#